data_AF-A0A350CSA5-F1
#
_entry.id   AF-A0A350CSA5-F1
#
_cell.length_a   1.000
_cell.length_b   1.000
_cell.length_c   1.000
_cell.angle_alpha   90.00
_cell.angle_beta   90.00
_cell.angle_gamma   90.00
#
_symmetry.space_group_name_H-M   'P 1'
#
loop_
_entity.id
_entity.type
_entity.pdbx_description
1 polymer ?
#
loop_
_entity_poly.entity_id
_entity_poly.type
_entity_poly.pdbx_seq_one_letter_code
_entity_poly.pdbx_strand_id
1 'polypeptide(L)'
;MSELTTTRAACLARDAQDPLAPLRQRFDLPAGVIYLDGNSLGARPRAALQRAQEVVAREWGQDLIKSWNTAGWFDLPKRLGARPAP
;
A
#
# COMPACT_ATOMS: atom_id res chain seq x y z
N MET A 1 -20.52 -15.22 25.31
CA MET A 1 -19.14 -15.01 24.80
C MET A 1 -18.78 -16.23 23.97
N SER A 2 -18.63 -16.08 22.65
CA SER A 2 -18.20 -17.20 21.79
C SER A 2 -16.78 -17.59 22.15
N GLU A 3 -16.52 -18.87 22.44
CA GLU A 3 -15.16 -19.37 22.63
C GLU A 3 -14.34 -19.11 21.36
N LEU A 4 -13.27 -18.34 21.50
CA LEU A 4 -12.28 -18.18 20.43
C LEU A 4 -11.55 -19.51 20.27
N THR A 5 -12.00 -20.34 19.32
CA THR A 5 -11.24 -21.51 18.89
C THR A 5 -9.95 -21.03 18.21
N THR A 6 -8.82 -21.13 18.89
CA THR A 6 -7.49 -20.68 18.44
C THR A 6 -6.69 -21.76 17.69
N THR A 7 -7.37 -22.80 17.21
CA THR A 7 -6.70 -23.87 16.45
C THR A 7 -6.28 -23.37 15.07
N ARG A 8 -5.20 -23.95 14.51
CA ARG A 8 -4.75 -23.64 13.14
C ARG A 8 -5.87 -23.81 12.11
N ALA A 9 -6.69 -24.85 12.25
CA ALA A 9 -7.83 -25.10 11.36
C ALA A 9 -8.87 -23.98 11.43
N ALA A 10 -9.14 -23.44 12.62
CA ALA A 10 -10.07 -22.33 12.79
C ALA A 10 -9.54 -21.02 12.18
N CYS A 11 -8.23 -20.77 12.22
CA CYS A 11 -7.61 -19.64 11.53
C CYS A 11 -7.71 -19.78 10.00
N LEU A 12 -7.37 -20.95 9.45
CA LEU A 12 -7.47 -21.22 8.01
C LEU A 12 -8.91 -21.08 7.48
N ALA A 13 -9.90 -21.52 8.25
CA ALA A 13 -11.31 -21.35 7.90
C ALA A 13 -11.72 -19.87 7.83
N ARG A 14 -11.15 -19.03 8.71
CA ARG A 14 -11.37 -17.58 8.68
C ARG A 14 -10.69 -16.92 7.49
N ASP A 15 -9.44 -17.30 7.19
CA ASP A 15 -8.72 -16.78 6.01
C ASP A 15 -9.47 -17.08 4.71
N ALA A 16 -10.08 -18.28 4.61
CA ALA A 16 -10.88 -18.68 3.45
C ALA A 16 -12.18 -17.88 3.28
N GLN A 17 -12.68 -17.28 4.36
CA GLN A 17 -13.94 -16.51 4.38
C GLN A 17 -13.69 -14.99 4.40
N ASP A 18 -12.43 -14.54 4.45
CA ASP A 18 -12.11 -13.13 4.53
C ASP A 18 -12.35 -12.41 3.18
N PRO A 19 -13.34 -11.51 3.08
CA PRO A 19 -13.60 -10.77 1.84
C PRO A 19 -12.45 -9.81 1.48
N LEU A 20 -11.55 -9.51 2.41
CA LEU A 20 -10.39 -8.63 2.20
C LEU A 20 -9.12 -9.39 1.77
N ALA A 21 -9.12 -10.73 1.77
CA ALA A 21 -7.97 -11.55 1.40
C ALA A 21 -7.32 -11.15 0.06
N PRO A 22 -8.08 -10.75 -0.99
CA PRO A 22 -7.47 -10.28 -2.24
C PRO A 22 -6.62 -9.01 -2.08
N LEU A 23 -6.89 -8.16 -1.09
CA LEU A 23 -6.12 -6.92 -0.86
C LEU A 23 -4.67 -7.22 -0.47
N ARG A 24 -4.39 -8.37 0.16
CA ARG A 24 -3.03 -8.81 0.49
C ARG A 24 -2.11 -8.82 -0.75
N GLN A 25 -2.67 -9.15 -1.91
CA GLN A 25 -1.91 -9.22 -3.17
C GLN A 25 -1.44 -7.85 -3.66
N ARG A 26 -2.02 -6.74 -3.15
CA ARG A 26 -1.60 -5.38 -3.49
C ARG A 26 -0.30 -4.96 -2.81
N PHE A 27 0.20 -5.76 -1.87
CA PHE A 27 1.42 -5.49 -1.11
C PHE A 27 2.54 -6.45 -1.51
N ASP A 28 3.77 -5.96 -1.36
CA ASP A 28 4.97 -6.77 -1.52
C ASP A 28 5.55 -7.07 -0.14
N LEU A 29 5.37 -8.30 0.32
CA LEU A 29 5.82 -8.78 1.62
C LEU A 29 6.97 -9.78 1.42
N PRO A 30 8.06 -9.68 2.21
CA PRO A 30 9.13 -10.67 2.15
C PRO A 30 8.62 -12.08 2.48
N ALA A 31 9.11 -13.08 1.75
CA ALA A 31 8.75 -14.47 1.99
C ALA A 31 9.18 -14.91 3.40
N GLY A 32 8.29 -15.64 4.10
CA GLY A 32 8.56 -16.17 5.44
C GLY A 32 8.45 -15.16 6.58
N VAL A 33 8.14 -13.89 6.31
CA VAL A 33 7.99 -12.85 7.34
C VAL A 33 6.52 -12.68 7.74
N ILE A 34 6.25 -12.76 9.05
CA ILE A 34 4.98 -12.35 9.64
C ILE A 34 5.15 -10.91 10.14
N TYR A 35 4.71 -9.93 9.35
CA TYR A 35 4.95 -8.52 9.61
C TYR A 35 3.85 -7.91 10.49
N LEU A 36 4.16 -7.68 11.78
CA LEU A 36 3.21 -7.18 12.80
C LEU A 36 3.50 -5.75 13.27
N ASP A 37 4.33 -4.99 12.55
CA ASP A 37 4.72 -3.61 12.89
C ASP A 37 4.24 -2.59 11.83
N GLY A 38 3.13 -2.93 11.16
CA GLY A 38 2.53 -2.09 10.10
C GLY A 38 1.97 -0.76 10.60
N ASN A 39 1.76 -0.64 11.92
CA ASN A 39 1.37 0.60 12.60
C ASN A 39 2.50 1.62 12.67
N SER A 40 3.76 1.16 12.64
CA SER A 40 4.95 2.02 12.64
C SER A 40 5.34 2.36 11.20
N LEU A 41 5.48 1.32 10.37
CA LEU A 41 5.76 1.47 8.94
C LEU A 41 4.86 0.54 8.13
N GLY A 42 3.95 1.11 7.33
CA GLY A 42 3.08 0.31 6.47
C GLY A 42 3.87 -0.53 5.46
N ALA A 43 3.43 -1.76 5.22
CA ALA A 43 3.99 -2.61 4.17
C ALA A 43 3.91 -1.93 2.81
N ARG A 44 4.93 -2.11 1.97
CA ARG A 44 5.03 -1.43 0.68
C ARG A 44 3.92 -1.91 -0.29
N PRO A 45 3.09 -1.01 -0.84
CA PRO A 45 2.22 -1.36 -1.96
C PRO A 45 3.05 -1.69 -3.21
N ARG A 46 2.64 -2.69 -4.00
CA ARG A 46 3.32 -3.07 -5.24
C ARG A 46 3.48 -1.89 -6.20
N ALA A 47 2.43 -1.08 -6.34
CA ALA A 47 2.39 0.09 -7.21
C ALA A 47 3.38 1.20 -6.82
N ALA A 48 3.84 1.25 -5.56
CA ALA A 48 4.72 2.30 -5.08
C ALA A 48 6.07 2.33 -5.83
N LEU A 49 6.61 1.16 -6.19
CA LEU A 49 7.88 1.06 -6.92
C LEU A 49 7.76 1.66 -8.32
N GLN A 50 6.75 1.23 -9.09
CA GLN A 50 6.51 1.75 -10.43
C GLN A 50 6.27 3.26 -10.39
N ARG A 51 5.47 3.74 -9.43
CA ARG A 51 5.19 5.16 -9.30
C ARG A 51 6.44 5.99 -9.00
N ALA A 52 7.31 5.50 -8.12
CA ALA A 52 8.58 6.16 -7.83
C ALA A 52 9.49 6.20 -9.07
N GLN A 53 9.57 5.11 -9.83
CA GLN A 53 10.33 5.04 -11.07
C GLN A 53 9.83 6.06 -12.11
N GLU A 54 8.51 6.20 -12.28
CA GLU A 54 7.92 7.20 -13.18
C GLU A 54 8.27 8.63 -12.77
N VAL A 55 8.16 8.93 -11.47
CA VAL A 55 8.49 10.25 -10.93
C VAL A 55 9.95 10.58 -11.18
N VAL A 56 10.87 9.67 -10.89
CA VAL A 56 12.31 9.93 -11.00
C VAL A 56 12.76 9.96 -12.46
N ALA A 57 12.42 8.93 -13.24
CA ALA A 57 12.96 8.75 -14.58
C ALA A 57 12.36 9.71 -15.61
N ARG A 58 11.05 9.97 -15.52
CA ARG A 58 10.32 10.78 -16.52
C ARG A 58 10.02 12.17 -16.00
N GLU A 59 9.26 12.28 -14.93
CA GLU A 59 8.76 13.58 -14.47
C GLU A 59 9.92 14.48 -14.04
N TRP A 60 10.75 14.02 -13.11
CA TRP A 60 11.93 14.76 -12.73
C TRP A 60 13.01 14.70 -13.81
N GLY A 61 13.38 13.51 -14.27
CA GLY A 61 14.54 13.31 -15.14
C GLY A 61 14.44 13.96 -16.53
N GLN A 62 13.24 14.07 -17.11
CA GLN A 62 13.04 14.57 -18.48
C GLN A 62 12.21 15.85 -18.51
N ASP A 63 11.10 15.89 -17.77
CA ASP A 63 10.17 17.02 -17.81
C ASP A 63 10.62 18.19 -16.93
N LEU A 64 11.47 17.92 -15.93
CA LEU A 64 12.07 18.92 -15.04
C LEU A 64 10.99 19.83 -14.43
N ILE A 65 11.20 21.14 -14.45
CA ILE A 65 10.29 22.14 -13.88
C ILE A 65 8.87 22.07 -14.49
N LYS A 66 8.70 21.54 -15.71
CA LYS A 66 7.38 21.42 -16.33
C LYS A 66 6.45 20.48 -15.54
N SER A 67 7.00 19.48 -14.84
CA SER A 67 6.23 18.52 -14.04
C SER A 67 5.42 19.13 -12.91
N TRP A 68 5.76 20.35 -12.47
CA TRP A 68 4.89 21.12 -11.58
C TRP A 68 3.46 21.22 -12.11
N ASN A 69 3.32 21.39 -13.43
CA ASN A 69 2.04 21.48 -14.11
C ASN A 69 1.67 20.17 -14.81
N THR A 70 2.59 19.60 -15.62
CA THR A 70 2.26 18.45 -16.49
C THR A 70 2.06 17.13 -15.74
N ALA A 71 2.72 16.95 -14.60
CA ALA A 71 2.54 15.80 -13.72
C ALA A 71 1.65 16.11 -12.50
N GLY A 72 1.09 17.34 -12.44
CA GLY A 72 0.19 17.77 -11.39
C GLY A 72 0.83 17.84 -9.99
N TRP A 73 2.15 18.07 -9.90
CA TRP A 73 2.82 18.20 -8.59
C TRP A 73 2.31 19.42 -7.81
N PHE A 74 1.90 20.49 -8.50
CA PHE A 74 1.33 21.68 -7.85
C PHE A 74 0.04 21.36 -7.07
N ASP A 75 -0.82 20.51 -7.63
CA ASP A 75 -2.10 20.14 -7.01
C ASP A 75 -2.00 18.94 -6.08
N LEU A 76 -0.87 18.23 -6.07
CA LEU A 76 -0.68 17.01 -5.30
C LEU A 76 -0.87 17.22 -3.78
N PRO A 77 -0.30 18.26 -3.13
CA PRO A 77 -0.49 18.49 -1.70
C PRO A 77 -1.95 18.74 -1.32
N LYS A 78 -2.70 19.47 -2.16
CA LYS A 78 -4.12 19.75 -1.95
C LYS A 78 -4.95 18.46 -2.01
N ARG A 79 -4.72 17.64 -3.04
CA ARG A 79 -5.41 16.34 -3.19
C ARG A 79 -5.08 15.37 -2.06
N LEU A 80 -3.84 15.37 -1.60
CA LEU A 80 -3.42 14.51 -0.49
C LEU A 80 -4.05 14.97 0.83
N GLY A 81 -4.01 16.27 1.13
CA GLY A 81 -4.59 16.82 2.35
C GLY A 81 -6.12 16.72 2.42
N ALA A 82 -6.81 16.60 1.28
CA ALA A 82 -8.25 16.39 1.24
C ALA A 82 -8.68 14.94 1.54
N ARG A 83 -7.74 13.99 1.65
CA ARG A 83 -8.05 12.60 1.99
C ARG A 83 -7.96 12.41 3.51
N PRO A 84 -8.85 11.60 4.11
CA PRO A 84 -8.65 11.17 5.48
C PRO A 84 -7.30 10.46 5.62
N ALA A 85 -6.62 10.67 6.75
CA ALA A 85 -5.44 9.87 7.08
C ALA A 85 -5.85 8.38 7.11
N PRO A 86 -5.02 7.48 6.54
CA PRO A 86 -5.28 6.05 6.56
C PRO A 86 -5.28 5.48 7.97
#